data_AF-A0A7S3AHA4-F1
#
_entry.id   AF-A0A7S3AHA4-F1
#
_cell.length_a   1.000
_cell.length_b   1.000
_cell.length_c   1.000
_cell.angle_alpha   90.00
_cell.angle_beta   90.00
_cell.angle_gamma   90.00
#
_symmetry.space_group_name_H-M   'P 1'
#
loop_
_entity.id
_entity.type
_entity.pdbx_description
1 polymer ?
#
loop_
_entity_poly.entity_id
_entity_poly.type
_entity_poly.pdbx_seq_one_letter_code
_entity_poly.pdbx_strand_id
1 'polypeptide(L)'
;HVRFLWQVLEGFDTEQRRVFLKFIWGRTRLPLAEEDWGEQRMRVHTLDTRSPDTHFPVAHTCFFSIEWPQYSTLKVAREKLLYAINNCNQIDADNTREGRANASANAFF
;
A
#
# COMPACT_ATOMS: atom_id res chain seq x y z
N HIS A 1 -14.59 -5.61 8.60
CA HIS A 1 -13.11 -5.53 8.55
C HIS A 1 -12.57 -4.15 8.14
N VAL A 2 -13.16 -3.43 7.16
CA VAL A 2 -12.65 -2.10 6.74
C VAL A 2 -12.64 -1.06 7.87
N ARG A 3 -13.61 -1.11 8.80
CA ARG A 3 -13.58 -0.28 10.02
C ARG A 3 -12.26 -0.39 10.81
N PHE A 4 -11.62 -1.56 10.79
CA PHE A 4 -10.34 -1.77 11.48
C PHE A 4 -9.20 -1.02 10.79
N LEU A 5 -9.21 -0.91 9.46
CA LEU A 5 -8.24 -0.07 8.75
C LEU A 5 -8.29 1.37 9.28
N TRP A 6 -9.49 1.97 9.29
CA TRP A 6 -9.66 3.35 9.76
C TRP A 6 -9.30 3.53 11.23
N GLN A 7 -9.75 2.63 12.11
CA GLN A 7 -9.38 2.67 13.54
C GLN A 7 -7.87 2.55 13.76
N VAL A 8 -7.17 1.74 12.97
CA VAL A 8 -5.70 1.64 13.04
C VAL A 8 -5.04 2.95 12.60
N LEU A 9 -5.49 3.53 11.47
CA LEU A 9 -4.96 4.77 10.91
C LEU A 9 -5.22 5.99 11.81
N GLU A 10 -6.37 6.07 12.45
CA GLU A 10 -6.68 7.11 13.44
C GLU A 10 -5.68 7.08 14.60
N GLY A 11 -5.31 5.88 15.05
CA GLY A 11 -4.31 5.65 16.08
C GLY A 11 -2.85 5.67 15.59
N PHE A 12 -2.57 6.12 14.37
CA PHE A 12 -1.20 6.34 13.88
C PHE A 12 -0.68 7.72 14.23
N ASP A 13 0.59 7.80 14.61
CA ASP A 13 1.34 9.05 14.69
C ASP A 13 1.70 9.61 13.30
N THR A 14 2.33 10.79 13.26
CA THR A 14 2.72 11.45 12.01
C THR A 14 3.69 10.64 11.15
N GLU A 15 4.63 9.93 11.78
CA GLU A 15 5.62 9.11 11.08
C GLU A 15 4.96 7.90 10.44
N GLN A 16 4.13 7.19 11.20
CA GLN A 16 3.36 6.03 10.74
C GLN A 16 2.40 6.38 9.61
N ARG A 17 1.73 7.54 9.69
CA ARG A 17 0.89 8.05 8.58
C ARG A 17 1.72 8.32 7.32
N ARG A 18 2.93 8.88 7.48
CA ARG A 18 3.83 9.15 6.34
C ARG A 18 4.26 7.87 5.65
N VAL A 19 4.69 6.87 6.43
CA VAL A 19 5.13 5.57 5.90
C VAL A 19 3.95 4.81 5.28
N PHE A 20 2.76 4.91 5.86
CA PHE A 20 1.53 4.38 5.26
C PHE A 20 1.23 4.99 3.89
N LEU A 21 1.30 6.33 3.76
CA LEU A 21 1.11 6.99 2.46
C LEU A 21 2.15 6.51 1.43
N LYS A 22 3.42 6.37 1.84
CA LYS A 22 4.46 5.82 0.97
C LYS A 22 4.13 4.39 0.53
N PHE A 23 3.59 3.58 1.43
CA PHE A 23 3.19 2.20 1.14
C PHE A 23 2.06 2.11 0.10
N ILE A 24 1.00 2.92 0.21
CA ILE A 24 -0.16 2.82 -0.69
C ILE A 24 -0.12 3.74 -1.92
N TRP A 25 0.73 4.75 -1.93
CA TRP A 25 0.75 5.80 -2.95
C TRP A 25 2.15 6.24 -3.38
N GLY A 26 3.21 5.72 -2.76
CA GLY A 26 4.60 6.04 -3.12
C GLY A 26 5.02 7.46 -2.75
N ARG A 27 4.08 8.28 -2.27
CA ARG A 27 4.30 9.65 -1.80
C ARG A 27 4.17 9.72 -0.30
N THR A 28 4.87 10.66 0.31
CA THR A 28 4.86 10.85 1.77
C THR A 28 3.83 11.89 2.23
N ARG A 29 3.10 12.54 1.30
CA ARG A 29 2.21 13.67 1.59
C ARG A 29 0.98 13.65 0.68
N LEU A 30 -0.19 13.94 1.26
CA LEU A 30 -1.44 14.22 0.55
C LEU A 30 -1.38 15.56 -0.20
N PRO A 31 -2.14 15.72 -1.29
CA PRO A 31 -2.31 17.01 -1.93
C PRO A 31 -2.95 17.99 -0.93
N LEU A 32 -2.49 19.24 -0.92
CA LEU A 32 -2.91 20.24 0.07
C LEU A 32 -4.23 20.90 -0.30
N ALA A 33 -4.43 21.18 -1.59
CA ALA A 33 -5.66 21.76 -2.11
C ALA A 33 -6.56 20.71 -2.76
N GLU A 34 -7.87 20.92 -2.75
CA GLU A 34 -8.85 20.00 -3.33
C GLU A 34 -8.66 19.81 -4.85
N GLU A 35 -8.29 20.88 -5.54
CA GLU A 35 -7.97 20.89 -6.98
C GLU A 35 -6.79 19.98 -7.35
N ASP A 36 -5.81 19.81 -6.45
CA ASP A 36 -4.62 18.98 -6.68
C ASP A 36 -4.93 17.46 -6.61
N TRP A 37 -6.11 17.07 -6.12
CA TRP A 37 -6.47 15.66 -6.03
C TRP A 37 -6.84 15.06 -7.38
N GLY A 38 -7.35 15.87 -8.32
CA GLY A 38 -7.96 15.37 -9.56
C GLY A 38 -8.91 14.20 -9.27
N GLU A 39 -8.75 13.10 -10.01
CA GLU A 39 -9.53 11.86 -9.86
C GLU A 39 -8.97 10.88 -8.82
N GLN A 40 -7.85 11.22 -8.16
CA GLN A 40 -7.18 10.31 -7.24
C GLN A 40 -8.03 10.11 -5.99
N ARG A 41 -8.42 8.87 -5.70
CA ARG A 41 -9.14 8.47 -4.50
C ARG A 41 -8.57 7.16 -3.98
N MET A 42 -8.34 7.08 -2.67
CA MET A 42 -7.87 5.85 -2.06
C MET A 42 -8.94 4.76 -2.21
N ARG A 43 -8.58 3.62 -2.79
CA ARG A 43 -9.50 2.48 -2.96
C ARG A 43 -9.13 1.36 -1.99
N VAL A 44 -10.14 0.83 -1.31
CA VAL A 44 -9.98 -0.32 -0.41
C VAL A 44 -10.70 -1.50 -1.02
N HIS A 45 -9.94 -2.52 -1.40
CA HIS A 45 -10.46 -3.79 -1.89
C HIS A 45 -10.43 -4.82 -0.76
N THR A 46 -11.37 -5.76 -0.76
CA THR A 46 -11.31 -6.87 0.20
C THR A 46 -10.40 -7.95 -0.35
N LEU A 47 -9.41 -8.38 0.44
CA LEU A 47 -8.63 -9.57 0.11
C LEU A 47 -9.40 -10.81 0.60
N ASP A 48 -9.93 -11.59 -0.35
CA ASP A 48 -10.69 -12.80 -0.05
C ASP A 48 -9.74 -13.97 0.21
N THR A 49 -9.78 -14.50 1.44
CA THR A 49 -8.89 -15.58 1.87
C THR A 49 -9.51 -16.32 3.06
N ARG A 50 -9.22 -17.62 3.15
CA ARG A 50 -9.65 -18.47 4.27
C ARG A 50 -8.85 -18.23 5.54
N SER A 51 -7.67 -17.61 5.46
CA SER A 51 -6.79 -17.33 6.59
C SER A 51 -6.35 -15.86 6.64
N PRO A 52 -7.28 -14.92 6.92
CA PRO A 52 -7.00 -13.47 6.85
C PRO A 52 -5.87 -13.04 7.78
N ASP A 53 -5.80 -13.62 8.98
CA ASP A 53 -4.80 -13.27 10.00
C ASP A 53 -3.38 -13.74 9.65
N THR A 54 -3.20 -14.59 8.63
CA THR A 54 -1.88 -14.99 8.15
C THR A 54 -1.35 -14.08 7.04
N HIS A 55 -2.23 -13.30 6.40
CA HIS A 55 -1.88 -12.46 5.25
C HIS A 55 -1.56 -11.02 5.68
N PHE A 56 -0.63 -10.40 4.97
CA PHE A 56 -0.37 -8.96 5.05
C PHE A 56 -1.30 -8.21 4.08
N PRO A 57 -1.61 -6.94 4.33
CA PRO A 57 -2.27 -6.13 3.32
C PRO A 57 -1.35 -5.94 2.11
N VAL A 58 -1.93 -5.86 0.92
CA VAL A 58 -1.20 -5.66 -0.33
C VAL A 58 -1.52 -4.26 -0.87
N ALA A 59 -0.49 -3.46 -1.12
CA ALA A 59 -0.66 -2.14 -1.73
C ALA A 59 -0.42 -2.18 -3.23
N HIS A 60 -1.25 -1.44 -3.96
CA HIS A 60 -1.07 -1.17 -5.38
C HIS A 60 -0.80 0.31 -5.58
N THR A 61 0.47 0.67 -5.41
CA THR A 61 0.95 2.06 -5.39
C THR A 61 0.50 2.88 -6.59
N CYS A 62 0.53 2.29 -7.80
CA CYS A 62 0.14 2.95 -9.05
C CYS A 62 -1.34 3.38 -9.07
N PHE A 63 -2.20 2.72 -8.30
CA PHE A 63 -3.65 2.92 -8.29
C PHE A 63 -4.17 3.52 -6.99
N PHE A 64 -3.27 3.91 -6.08
CA PHE A 64 -3.60 4.40 -4.76
C PHE A 64 -4.61 3.49 -4.04
N SER A 65 -4.34 2.18 -4.06
CA SER A 65 -5.26 1.19 -3.51
C SER A 65 -4.57 0.16 -2.62
N ILE A 66 -5.38 -0.47 -1.76
CA ILE A 66 -4.95 -1.50 -0.83
C ILE A 66 -5.95 -2.65 -0.84
N GLU A 67 -5.45 -3.88 -0.92
CA GLU A 67 -6.21 -5.08 -0.61
C GLU A 67 -6.09 -5.36 0.89
N TRP A 68 -7.25 -5.37 1.55
CA TRP A 68 -7.36 -5.44 2.99
C TRP A 68 -7.94 -6.80 3.42
N PRO A 69 -7.16 -7.64 4.12
CA PRO A 69 -7.66 -8.91 4.65
C PRO A 69 -8.77 -8.70 5.69
N GLN A 70 -9.66 -9.69 5.78
CA GLN A 70 -10.76 -9.69 6.75
C GLN A 70 -10.29 -10.10 8.15
N TYR A 71 -9.37 -9.33 8.75
CA TYR A 71 -8.76 -9.65 10.04
C TYR A 71 -9.79 -9.90 11.15
N SER A 72 -9.49 -10.88 12.01
CA SER A 72 -10.36 -11.30 13.10
C SER A 72 -10.50 -10.23 14.20
N THR A 73 -9.44 -9.46 14.45
CA THR A 73 -9.40 -8.44 15.51
C THR A 73 -8.66 -7.18 15.07
N LEU A 74 -8.95 -6.06 15.75
CA LEU A 74 -8.24 -4.80 15.55
C LEU A 74 -6.73 -4.92 15.86
N LYS A 75 -6.36 -5.73 16.86
CA LYS A 75 -4.96 -5.96 17.24
C LYS A 75 -4.18 -6.60 16.09
N VAL A 76 -4.71 -7.68 15.51
CA VAL A 76 -4.09 -8.37 14.36
C VAL A 76 -3.98 -7.41 13.16
N ALA A 77 -5.06 -6.67 12.86
CA ALA A 77 -5.04 -5.66 11.80
C ALA A 77 -3.92 -4.62 12.00
N ARG A 78 -3.76 -4.11 13.21
CA ARG A 78 -2.70 -3.14 13.56
C ARG A 78 -1.31 -3.74 13.38
N GLU A 79 -1.08 -4.92 13.93
CA GLU A 79 0.21 -5.62 13.86
C GLU A 79 0.61 -5.91 12.42
N LYS A 80 -0.33 -6.41 11.60
CA LYS A 80 -0.08 -6.72 10.18
C LYS A 80 0.16 -5.48 9.35
N LEU A 81 -0.63 -4.43 9.54
CA LEU A 81 -0.43 -3.18 8.79
C LEU A 81 0.90 -2.51 9.17
N LEU A 82 1.21 -2.40 10.48
CA LEU A 82 2.49 -1.84 10.92
C LEU A 82 3.67 -2.64 10.39
N TYR A 83 3.58 -3.97 10.40
CA TYR A 83 4.63 -4.80 9.81
C TYR A 83 4.77 -4.51 8.30
N ALA A 84 3.68 -4.52 7.55
CA ALA A 84 3.71 -4.32 6.11
C ALA A 84 4.30 -2.96 5.72
N ILE A 85 3.86 -1.86 6.33
CA ILE A 85 4.33 -0.51 5.98
C ILE A 85 5.81 -0.29 6.32
N ASN A 86 6.34 -0.96 7.36
CA ASN A 86 7.73 -0.77 7.79
C ASN A 86 8.72 -1.69 7.06
N ASN A 87 8.25 -2.81 6.51
CA ASN A 87 9.12 -3.79 5.83
C ASN A 87 8.96 -3.76 4.31
N CYS A 88 7.91 -3.14 3.77
CA CYS A 88 7.74 -2.93 2.33
C CYS A 88 8.41 -1.61 1.92
N ASN A 89 9.75 -1.60 1.91
CA ASN A 89 10.50 -0.57 1.22
C ASN A 89 10.59 -0.97 -0.25
N GLN A 90 9.85 -0.31 -1.14
CA GLN A 90 10.10 -0.42 -2.58
C GLN A 90 11.52 0.10 -2.88
N ILE A 91 12.51 -0.79 -2.79
CA ILE A 91 13.75 -0.78 -3.56
C ILE A 91 14.09 -2.26 -3.80
N ASP A 92 13.79 -2.73 -5.00
CA ASP A 92 14.74 -3.50 -5.80
C ASP A 92 14.50 -3.06 -7.24
N ALA A 93 15.16 -1.98 -7.62
CA ALA A 93 15.45 -1.75 -9.03
C ALA A 93 16.38 -2.89 -9.48
N ASP A 94 15.96 -3.62 -10.51
CA ASP A 94 16.72 -4.60 -11.29
C ASP A 94 18.17 -4.83 -10.85
N ASN A 95 18.44 -5.94 -10.16
CA ASN A 95 19.77 -6.56 -10.21
C ASN A 95 19.74 -8.10 -10.23
N THR A 96 18.65 -8.69 -10.73
CA THR A 96 18.75 -10.02 -11.35
C THR A 96 19.27 -9.79 -12.76
N ARG A 97 20.24 -10.60 -13.21
CA ARG A 97 20.94 -10.51 -14.52
C ARG A 97 20.04 -10.48 -15.78
N GLU A 98 18.73 -10.41 -15.65
CA GLU A 98 17.72 -10.41 -16.72
C GLU A 98 17.22 -9.01 -17.11
N GLY A 99 17.55 -7.96 -16.34
CA GLY A 99 17.20 -6.56 -16.65
C GLY A 99 17.96 -5.92 -17.83
N ARG A 100 18.82 -6.68 -18.54
CA ARG A 100 19.50 -6.21 -19.76
C ARG A 100 18.93 -6.79 -21.06
N ALA A 101 17.96 -7.71 -21.01
CA ALA A 101 17.44 -8.36 -22.22
C ALA A 101 16.19 -7.71 -22.82
N ASN A 102 15.42 -6.94 -22.05
CA ASN A 102 14.12 -6.40 -22.50
C ASN A 102 14.09 -4.88 -22.76
N ALA A 103 15.21 -4.17 -22.61
CA ALA A 103 15.31 -2.74 -22.90
C ALA A 103 15.58 -2.41 -24.38
N SER A 104 15.36 -3.35 -25.30
CA SER A 104 15.59 -3.19 -26.74
C SER A 104 14.38 -3.52 -27.63
N ALA A 105 13.18 -3.67 -27.06
CA ALA A 105 11.97 -3.93 -27.85
C ALA A 105 10.77 -3.13 -27.33
N ASN A 106 10.74 -1.83 -27.67
CA ASN A 106 9.55 -1.05 -28.07
C ASN A 106 9.88 0.45 -28.04
N ALA A 107 10.76 0.85 -28.97
CA ALA A 107 10.53 2.09 -29.70
C ALA A 107 9.57 1.74 -30.85
N PHE A 108 8.65 2.65 -31.21
CA PHE A 108 7.48 2.48 -32.11
C PHE A 108 6.32 1.73 -31.43
N PHE A 109 5.16 2.33 -31.13
CA PHE A 109 4.37 3.36 -31.81
C PHE A 109 3.82 4.41 -30.83
#